data_AF-A0A7K4KHC1-F1
#
_entry.id   AF-A0A7K4KHC1-F1
#
_cell.length_a   1.000
_cell.length_b   1.000
_cell.length_c   1.000
_cell.angle_alpha   90.00
_cell.angle_beta   90.00
_cell.angle_gamma   90.00
#
_symmetry.space_group_name_H-M   'P 1'
#
loop_
_entity.id
_entity.type
_entity.pdbx_description
1 polymer ?
#
loop_
_entity_poly.entity_id
_entity_poly.type
_entity_poly.pdbx_seq_one_letter_code
_entity_poly.pdbx_strand_id
1 'polypeptide(L)'
;RQVQALSIPAIHLHMTAATMQVSQQDFEKAQEQLKLLKKDPGNEVKLKLYALFKQATEGPCNSPKPGMLDFVKKAKWDAWKSLGNLSQDNAKEKYTELVSGLISAESSSQVTDAAPEEGRHDGYENIIVNTQNNITKITFNRPERKNALSRQMYREIMKALEEAAKDDSTITVITGSGEYYCSGNDLKNFTDVQPSELEKAAKDGAVLFKDFVAHFIDFPKPLVAVVNGPAIGISVTTLALFDIVYASDVATFHTPFSQLGQIPEGCSSYLFPKIMGAAKANEMLLFNKKLTAAEACDYGLVTEVFPDRIFQKEVWARLKAYASLPKNSLAISKQLVREVEKEKLHAINNREAEVLMQRWLSDECLNAIASFFQKKSKL
;
A
#
# COMPACT_ATOMS: atom_id res chain seq x y z
N ARG A 1 17.75 62.35 -39.50
CA ARG A 1 16.45 61.69 -39.22
C ARG A 1 16.70 60.66 -38.13
N GLN A 2 16.37 61.05 -36.90
CA GLN A 2 16.56 60.28 -35.67
C GLN A 2 15.52 59.15 -35.60
N VAL A 3 15.94 57.96 -35.18
CA VAL A 3 15.03 56.88 -34.78
C VAL A 3 14.94 56.93 -33.27
N GLN A 4 13.75 57.26 -32.75
CA GLN A 4 13.42 57.28 -31.33
C GLN A 4 13.43 55.86 -30.77
N ALA A 5 14.26 55.63 -29.74
CA ALA A 5 14.12 54.49 -28.86
C ALA A 5 13.04 54.81 -27.82
N LEU A 6 11.93 54.06 -27.83
CA LEU A 6 10.90 54.10 -26.80
C LEU A 6 11.35 53.26 -25.60
N SER A 7 11.62 53.93 -24.48
CA SER A 7 11.84 53.29 -23.17
C SER A 7 10.50 52.89 -22.55
N ILE A 8 10.29 51.61 -22.32
CA ILE A 8 9.17 51.08 -21.53
C ILE A 8 9.62 51.06 -20.05
N PRO A 9 8.87 51.64 -19.09
CA PRO A 9 9.26 51.60 -17.69
C PRO A 9 9.07 50.19 -17.11
N ALA A 10 10.09 49.70 -16.42
CA ALA A 10 10.03 48.46 -15.65
C ALA A 10 9.08 48.65 -14.45
N ILE A 11 7.99 47.90 -14.43
CA ILE A 11 7.11 47.79 -13.26
C ILE A 11 7.80 46.85 -12.27
N HIS A 12 8.41 47.41 -11.22
CA HIS A 12 8.81 46.64 -10.05
C HIS A 12 7.55 46.25 -9.26
N LEU A 13 7.09 45.01 -9.44
CA LEU A 13 6.14 44.38 -8.52
C LEU A 13 6.88 43.99 -7.24
N HIS A 14 6.80 44.84 -6.22
CA HIS A 14 7.09 44.45 -4.84
C HIS A 14 6.01 43.44 -4.39
N MET A 15 6.31 42.15 -4.45
CA MET A 15 5.60 41.16 -3.64
C MET A 15 6.22 41.17 -2.24
N THR A 16 5.67 41.99 -1.35
CA THR A 16 5.85 41.80 0.09
C THR A 16 5.16 40.51 0.49
N ALA A 17 5.93 39.48 0.81
CA ALA A 17 5.43 38.33 1.55
C ALA A 17 5.00 38.82 2.94
N ALA A 18 3.71 39.09 3.11
CA ALA A 18 3.14 39.28 4.43
C ALA A 18 3.13 37.91 5.12
N THR A 19 3.99 37.73 6.13
CA THR A 19 3.85 36.68 7.12
C THR A 19 2.51 36.86 7.81
N MET A 20 1.52 36.04 7.45
CA MET A 20 0.23 36.02 8.15
C MET A 20 0.45 35.43 9.54
N GLN A 21 0.58 36.29 10.56
CA GLN A 21 0.51 35.84 11.96
C GLN A 21 -0.88 35.24 12.21
N VAL A 22 -0.91 33.97 12.64
CA VAL A 22 -2.14 33.29 13.07
C VAL A 22 -2.74 34.06 14.25
N SER A 23 -3.98 34.54 14.10
CA SER A 23 -4.62 35.34 15.14
C SER A 23 -5.09 34.46 16.31
N GLN A 24 -5.27 35.07 17.50
CA GLN A 24 -5.86 34.39 18.66
C GLN A 24 -7.23 33.75 18.32
N GLN A 25 -7.99 34.38 17.42
CA GLN A 25 -9.27 33.87 16.95
C GLN A 25 -9.13 32.60 16.09
N ASP A 26 -8.06 32.48 15.31
CA ASP A 26 -7.82 31.30 14.46
C ASP A 26 -7.41 30.09 15.31
N PHE A 27 -6.65 30.31 16.38
CA PHE A 27 -6.33 29.29 17.36
C PHE A 27 -7.58 28.78 18.09
N GLU A 28 -8.47 29.67 18.55
CA GLU A 28 -9.73 29.29 19.19
C GLU A 28 -10.66 28.54 18.24
N LYS A 29 -10.77 28.97 16.98
CA LYS A 29 -11.49 28.23 15.93
C LYS A 29 -10.90 26.84 15.72
N ALA A 30 -9.58 26.70 15.66
CA ALA A 30 -8.94 25.39 15.54
C ALA A 30 -9.25 24.47 16.73
N GLN A 31 -9.33 24.99 17.96
CA GLN A 31 -9.76 24.20 19.11
C GLN A 31 -11.19 23.67 18.98
N GLU A 32 -12.13 24.50 18.49
CA GLU A 32 -13.50 24.07 18.26
C GLU A 32 -13.59 23.05 17.13
N GLN A 33 -12.86 23.26 16.04
CA GLN A 33 -12.86 22.31 14.92
C GLN A 33 -12.23 20.96 15.28
N LEU A 34 -11.20 20.94 16.15
CA LEU A 34 -10.60 19.70 16.64
C LEU A 34 -11.63 18.82 17.38
N LYS A 35 -12.59 19.42 18.11
CA LYS A 35 -13.66 18.67 18.79
C LYS A 35 -14.65 18.00 17.82
N LEU A 36 -14.69 18.47 16.57
CA LEU A 36 -15.58 17.96 15.54
C LEU A 36 -14.97 16.78 14.76
N LEU A 37 -13.71 16.43 15.01
CA LEU A 37 -13.08 15.25 14.43
C LEU A 37 -13.87 13.98 14.79
N LYS A 38 -14.28 13.24 13.77
CA LYS A 38 -15.00 11.97 13.91
C LYS A 38 -14.04 10.80 14.10
N LYS A 39 -12.84 10.88 13.52
CA LYS A 39 -11.82 9.83 13.61
C LYS A 39 -10.76 10.16 14.67
N ASP A 40 -10.34 9.13 15.41
CA ASP A 40 -9.24 9.23 16.37
C ASP A 40 -7.91 9.47 15.63
N PRO A 41 -7.20 10.60 15.85
CA PRO A 41 -5.95 10.90 15.15
C PRO A 41 -4.73 10.11 15.67
N GLY A 42 -4.91 9.24 16.66
CA GLY A 42 -3.86 8.40 17.23
C GLY A 42 -3.05 9.09 18.34
N ASN A 43 -2.38 8.27 19.15
CA ASN A 43 -1.73 8.73 20.39
C ASN A 43 -0.58 9.72 20.14
N GLU A 44 0.21 9.54 19.07
CA GLU A 44 1.32 10.44 18.76
C GLU A 44 0.83 11.86 18.41
N VAL A 45 -0.22 11.94 17.59
CA VAL A 45 -0.82 13.22 17.19
C VAL A 45 -1.51 13.89 18.38
N LYS A 46 -2.21 13.12 19.23
CA LYS A 46 -2.80 13.64 20.48
C LYS A 46 -1.75 14.24 21.41
N LEU A 47 -0.57 13.61 21.51
CA LEU A 47 0.55 14.15 22.31
C LEU A 47 1.12 15.43 21.71
N LYS A 48 1.25 15.51 20.37
CA LYS A 48 1.69 16.73 19.66
C LYS A 48 0.69 17.88 19.83
N LEU A 49 -0.61 17.62 19.64
CA LEU A 49 -1.68 18.60 19.87
C LEU A 49 -1.68 19.10 21.32
N TYR A 50 -1.55 18.18 22.28
CA TYR A 50 -1.46 18.54 23.70
C TYR A 50 -0.24 19.43 24.00
N ALA A 51 0.94 19.06 23.50
CA ALA A 51 2.16 19.82 23.72
C ALA A 51 2.08 21.22 23.12
N LEU A 52 1.61 21.35 21.87
CA LEU A 52 1.45 22.64 21.19
C LEU A 52 0.39 23.51 21.87
N PHE A 53 -0.72 22.91 22.32
CA PHE A 53 -1.75 23.61 23.08
C PHE A 53 -1.19 24.20 24.38
N LYS A 54 -0.49 23.38 25.18
CA LYS A 54 0.14 23.81 26.44
C LYS A 54 1.21 24.88 26.20
N GLN A 55 2.01 24.75 25.16
CA GLN A 55 3.01 25.75 24.79
C GLN A 55 2.34 27.06 24.35
N ALA A 56 1.22 27.01 23.63
CA ALA A 56 0.49 28.19 23.18
C ALA A 56 -0.19 28.95 24.33
N THR A 57 -0.74 28.25 25.32
CA THR A 57 -1.48 28.87 26.43
C THR A 57 -0.62 29.22 27.64
N GLU A 58 0.40 28.42 27.94
CA GLU A 58 1.19 28.51 29.18
C GLU A 58 2.69 28.77 28.94
N GLY A 59 3.15 28.72 27.68
CA GLY A 59 4.56 28.91 27.34
C GLY A 59 5.43 27.68 27.63
N PRO A 60 6.76 27.86 27.77
CA PRO A 60 7.69 26.76 27.99
C PRO A 60 7.34 25.91 29.23
N CYS A 61 7.53 24.59 29.11
CA CYS A 61 7.21 23.64 30.17
C CYS A 61 7.95 23.97 31.49
N ASN A 62 7.16 24.43 32.46
CA ASN A 62 7.59 24.84 33.81
C ASN A 62 7.07 23.89 34.91
N SER A 63 6.36 22.83 34.53
CA SER A 63 5.77 21.85 35.46
C SER A 63 6.82 20.84 35.96
N PRO A 64 6.73 20.36 37.22
CA PRO A 64 7.62 19.35 37.75
C PRO A 64 7.47 18.03 36.98
N LYS A 65 8.59 17.31 36.82
CA LYS A 65 8.60 16.03 36.09
C LYS A 65 7.77 14.97 36.82
N PRO A 66 6.78 14.33 36.15
CA PRO A 66 5.97 13.28 36.74
C PRO A 66 6.78 12.04 37.15
N GLY A 67 6.26 11.28 38.13
CA GLY A 67 6.88 10.05 38.62
C GLY A 67 6.95 8.94 37.56
N MET A 68 7.93 8.02 37.71
CA MET A 68 8.27 7.01 36.70
C MET A 68 7.13 6.01 36.36
N LEU A 69 6.16 5.85 37.27
CA LEU A 69 5.03 4.94 37.12
C LEU A 69 3.79 5.57 36.46
N ASP A 70 3.79 6.89 36.23
CA ASP A 70 2.68 7.60 35.57
C ASP A 70 3.01 7.83 34.08
N PHE A 71 2.88 6.77 33.29
CA PHE A 71 3.29 6.74 31.88
C PHE A 71 2.59 7.81 31.02
N VAL A 72 1.32 8.10 31.29
CA VAL A 72 0.53 9.06 30.50
C VAL A 72 0.95 10.49 30.82
N LYS A 73 1.08 10.86 32.10
CA LYS A 73 1.55 12.20 32.45
C LYS A 73 2.99 12.41 32.03
N LYS A 74 3.83 11.37 32.15
CA LYS A 74 5.21 11.42 31.66
C LYS A 74 5.28 11.67 30.15
N ALA A 75 4.51 10.94 29.33
CA ALA A 75 4.50 11.15 27.88
C ALA A 75 4.03 12.57 27.48
N LYS A 76 3.00 13.08 28.17
CA LYS A 76 2.50 14.46 27.99
C LYS A 76 3.55 15.51 28.39
N TRP A 77 4.24 15.28 29.50
CA TRP A 77 5.30 16.15 29.99
C TRP A 77 6.52 16.13 29.05
N ASP A 78 6.96 14.96 28.61
CA ASP A 78 8.07 14.79 27.66
C ASP A 78 7.76 15.48 26.33
N ALA A 79 6.52 15.33 25.81
CA ALA A 79 6.07 15.99 24.60
C ALA A 79 6.08 17.53 24.73
N TRP A 80 5.54 18.08 25.83
CA TRP A 80 5.57 19.53 26.06
C TRP A 80 7.00 20.05 26.27
N LYS A 81 7.83 19.32 27.03
CA LYS A 81 9.23 19.69 27.28
C LYS A 81 10.06 19.73 26.00
N SER A 82 9.78 18.82 25.05
CA SER A 82 10.50 18.75 23.77
C SER A 82 10.35 19.99 22.88
N LEU A 83 9.32 20.82 23.11
CA LEU A 83 9.10 22.06 22.35
C LEU A 83 10.07 23.19 22.75
N GLY A 84 10.77 23.04 23.88
CA GLY A 84 11.81 23.96 24.32
C GLY A 84 11.32 25.42 24.43
N ASN A 85 12.03 26.32 23.73
CA ASN A 85 11.77 27.77 23.74
C ASN A 85 10.86 28.23 22.60
N LEU A 86 10.03 27.34 22.03
CA LEU A 86 9.05 27.73 21.02
C LEU A 86 8.14 28.84 21.57
N SER A 87 8.03 29.96 20.86
CA SER A 87 7.17 31.06 21.29
C SER A 87 5.70 30.64 21.29
N GLN A 88 4.87 31.32 22.10
CA GLN A 88 3.43 31.03 22.16
C GLN A 88 2.77 31.24 20.80
N ASP A 89 3.20 32.26 20.04
CA ASP A 89 2.64 32.55 18.71
C ASP A 89 3.01 31.46 17.69
N ASN A 90 4.25 30.99 17.67
CA ASN A 90 4.66 29.88 16.80
C ASN A 90 4.00 28.55 17.22
N ALA A 91 3.70 28.39 18.51
CA ALA A 91 2.94 27.23 18.99
C ALA A 91 1.47 27.29 18.53
N LYS A 92 0.84 28.46 18.52
CA LYS A 92 -0.51 28.68 17.96
C LYS A 92 -0.52 28.38 16.47
N GLU A 93 0.46 28.87 15.72
CA GLU A 93 0.57 28.63 14.27
C GLU A 93 0.69 27.14 13.96
N LYS A 94 1.66 26.44 14.60
CA LYS A 94 1.83 25.00 14.43
C LYS A 94 0.63 24.18 14.88
N TYR A 95 -0.09 24.63 15.92
CA TYR A 95 -1.32 23.99 16.38
C TYR A 95 -2.41 24.11 15.32
N THR A 96 -2.64 25.31 14.80
CA THR A 96 -3.63 25.59 13.76
C THR A 96 -3.32 24.84 12.46
N GLU A 97 -2.05 24.79 12.03
CA GLU A 97 -1.62 23.99 10.88
C GLU A 97 -1.90 22.49 11.08
N LEU A 98 -1.57 21.96 12.26
CA LEU A 98 -1.78 20.54 12.57
C LEU A 98 -3.28 20.20 12.57
N VAL A 99 -4.11 21.04 13.20
CA VAL A 99 -5.57 20.87 13.20
C VAL A 99 -6.13 20.98 11.78
N SER A 100 -5.71 21.99 11.01
CA SER A 100 -6.12 22.14 9.61
C SER A 100 -5.73 20.92 8.78
N GLY A 101 -4.54 20.38 8.97
CA GLY A 101 -4.09 19.15 8.30
C GLY A 101 -4.95 17.94 8.64
N LEU A 102 -5.36 17.80 9.90
CA LEU A 102 -6.26 16.72 10.34
C LEU A 102 -7.67 16.86 9.76
N ILE A 103 -8.21 18.08 9.73
CA ILE A 103 -9.54 18.35 9.14
C ILE A 103 -9.47 18.18 7.63
N SER A 104 -8.40 18.64 6.98
CA SER A 104 -8.18 18.43 5.56
C SER A 104 -8.04 16.95 5.25
N ALA A 105 -7.37 16.15 6.08
CA ALA A 105 -7.28 14.69 5.93
C ALA A 105 -8.65 14.00 6.14
N GLU A 106 -9.46 14.48 7.08
CA GLU A 106 -10.82 13.99 7.31
C GLU A 106 -11.80 14.43 6.20
N SER A 107 -11.61 15.63 5.65
CA SER A 107 -12.40 16.20 4.56
C SER A 107 -11.97 15.65 3.21
N SER A 108 -10.69 15.34 2.99
CA SER A 108 -10.21 14.57 1.83
C SER A 108 -10.63 13.10 1.92
N SER A 109 -10.99 12.63 3.12
CA SER A 109 -11.75 11.38 3.30
C SER A 109 -13.27 11.54 3.03
N GLN A 110 -13.76 12.76 2.77
CA GLN A 110 -15.18 13.09 2.53
C GLN A 110 -15.45 13.83 1.19
N VAL A 111 -14.45 14.32 0.45
CA VAL A 111 -14.61 15.07 -0.83
C VAL A 111 -14.32 14.22 -2.07
N THR A 112 -14.07 12.91 -1.94
CA THR A 112 -14.23 11.98 -3.07
C THR A 112 -15.66 11.42 -3.11
N ASP A 113 -16.66 12.30 -3.12
CA ASP A 113 -18.04 11.97 -3.48
C ASP A 113 -18.26 12.31 -4.95
N ALA A 114 -17.85 11.38 -5.82
CA ALA A 114 -18.65 11.08 -7.00
C ALA A 114 -19.60 9.96 -6.58
N ALA A 115 -20.66 10.33 -5.83
CA ALA A 115 -21.66 9.45 -5.21
C ALA A 115 -21.08 8.35 -4.27
N PRO A 116 -21.79 8.01 -3.18
CA PRO A 116 -21.53 6.75 -2.50
C PRO A 116 -22.03 5.65 -3.45
N GLU A 117 -21.14 5.10 -4.27
CA GLU A 117 -21.41 3.76 -4.78
C GLU A 117 -21.27 2.81 -3.61
N GLU A 118 -22.42 2.28 -3.20
CA GLU A 118 -22.55 1.09 -2.36
C GLU A 118 -21.71 -0.03 -2.99
N GLY A 119 -20.41 -0.02 -2.69
CA GLY A 119 -19.54 -1.15 -2.89
C GLY A 119 -20.13 -2.28 -2.08
N ARG A 120 -20.50 -3.34 -2.79
CA ARG A 120 -21.12 -4.53 -2.20
C ARG A 120 -20.17 -5.13 -1.17
N HIS A 121 -20.42 -4.87 0.11
CA HIS A 121 -19.73 -5.50 1.23
C HIS A 121 -20.21 -6.94 1.49
N ASP A 122 -20.94 -7.55 0.55
CA ASP A 122 -21.58 -8.85 0.74
C ASP A 122 -20.53 -9.97 0.85
N GLY A 123 -20.04 -10.19 2.08
CA GLY A 123 -19.31 -11.39 2.47
C GLY A 123 -17.78 -11.35 2.37
N TYR A 124 -17.15 -10.16 2.43
CA TYR A 124 -15.70 -10.00 2.49
C TYR A 124 -15.25 -9.19 3.73
N GLU A 125 -14.25 -9.68 4.46
CA GLU A 125 -13.72 -9.00 5.66
C GLU A 125 -12.46 -8.19 5.35
N ASN A 126 -11.55 -8.73 4.52
CA ASN A 126 -10.18 -8.20 4.33
C ASN A 126 -9.96 -7.56 2.96
N ILE A 127 -10.97 -7.57 2.09
CA ILE A 127 -10.96 -6.92 0.78
C ILE A 127 -12.26 -6.13 0.55
N ILE A 128 -12.20 -5.16 -0.35
CA ILE A 128 -13.37 -4.45 -0.86
C ILE A 128 -13.51 -4.78 -2.34
N VAL A 129 -14.69 -5.20 -2.77
CA VAL A 129 -15.00 -5.46 -4.18
C VAL A 129 -16.07 -4.48 -4.65
N ASN A 130 -15.79 -3.72 -5.71
CA ASN A 130 -16.77 -2.85 -6.36
C ASN A 130 -16.71 -3.05 -7.88
N THR A 131 -17.88 -3.13 -8.52
CA THR A 131 -18.00 -3.23 -9.97
C THR A 131 -18.69 -1.97 -10.51
N GLN A 132 -17.94 -1.16 -11.25
CA GLN A 132 -18.43 0.08 -11.85
C GLN A 132 -17.78 0.31 -13.20
N ASN A 133 -18.50 0.93 -14.15
CA ASN A 133 -17.95 1.35 -15.45
C ASN A 133 -17.26 0.19 -16.20
N ASN A 134 -17.87 -1.00 -16.18
CA ASN A 134 -17.34 -2.24 -16.72
C ASN A 134 -15.99 -2.69 -16.11
N ILE A 135 -15.66 -2.25 -14.91
CA ILE A 135 -14.46 -2.64 -14.18
C ILE A 135 -14.86 -3.22 -12.83
N THR A 136 -14.40 -4.43 -12.54
CA THR A 136 -14.46 -4.99 -11.18
C THR A 136 -13.15 -4.72 -10.47
N LYS A 137 -13.19 -3.88 -9.42
CA LYS A 137 -12.05 -3.48 -8.60
C LYS A 137 -12.04 -4.27 -7.31
N ILE A 138 -10.98 -5.04 -7.10
CA ILE A 138 -10.66 -5.73 -5.85
C ILE A 138 -9.58 -4.92 -5.12
N THR A 139 -9.90 -4.44 -3.92
CA THR A 139 -8.99 -3.64 -3.10
C THR A 139 -8.60 -4.41 -1.86
N PHE A 140 -7.30 -4.64 -1.66
CA PHE A 140 -6.79 -5.16 -0.40
C PHE A 140 -7.06 -4.16 0.72
N ASN A 141 -7.67 -4.59 1.82
CA ASN A 141 -8.19 -3.70 2.84
C ASN A 141 -7.80 -4.11 4.26
N ARG A 142 -6.49 -4.23 4.51
CA ARG A 142 -5.88 -4.36 5.85
C ARG A 142 -4.75 -3.34 6.00
N PRO A 143 -4.99 -2.02 5.81
CA PRO A 143 -3.92 -1.03 5.74
C PRO A 143 -3.08 -0.95 7.03
N GLU A 144 -3.69 -1.20 8.19
CA GLU A 144 -3.04 -1.28 9.50
C GLU A 144 -2.06 -2.47 9.62
N ARG A 145 -2.20 -3.46 8.73
CA ARG A 145 -1.28 -4.59 8.55
C ARG A 145 -0.53 -4.50 7.22
N LYS A 146 -0.49 -3.32 6.59
CA LYS A 146 0.19 -3.12 5.29
C LYS A 146 -0.33 -4.11 4.24
N ASN A 147 -1.63 -4.40 4.27
CA ASN A 147 -2.32 -5.34 3.39
C ASN A 147 -1.70 -6.75 3.36
N ALA A 148 -1.10 -7.21 4.47
CA ALA A 148 -0.56 -8.56 4.56
C ALA A 148 -1.66 -9.62 4.32
N LEU A 149 -1.35 -10.71 3.61
CA LEU A 149 -2.29 -11.76 3.25
C LEU A 149 -2.45 -12.77 4.38
N SER A 150 -3.54 -12.67 5.14
CA SER A 150 -3.98 -13.74 6.05
C SER A 150 -4.56 -14.90 5.23
N ARG A 151 -4.64 -16.10 5.82
CA ARG A 151 -5.33 -17.24 5.17
C ARG A 151 -6.77 -16.91 4.74
N GLN A 152 -7.46 -16.05 5.49
CA GLN A 152 -8.80 -15.58 5.16
C GLN A 152 -8.77 -14.69 3.91
N MET A 153 -7.85 -13.73 3.86
CA MET A 153 -7.71 -12.83 2.71
C MET A 153 -7.33 -13.57 1.43
N TYR A 154 -6.50 -14.63 1.51
CA TYR A 154 -6.25 -15.53 0.36
C TYR A 154 -7.55 -16.10 -0.22
N ARG A 155 -8.40 -16.69 0.63
CA ARG A 155 -9.69 -17.27 0.21
C ARG A 155 -10.64 -16.22 -0.33
N GLU A 156 -10.67 -15.04 0.27
CA GLU A 156 -11.50 -13.93 -0.19
C GLU A 156 -11.07 -13.42 -1.57
N ILE A 157 -9.76 -13.30 -1.83
CA ILE A 157 -9.27 -12.91 -3.16
C ILE A 157 -9.59 -13.99 -4.20
N MET A 158 -9.41 -15.28 -3.88
CA MET A 158 -9.80 -16.37 -4.78
C MET A 158 -11.28 -16.29 -5.13
N LYS A 159 -12.16 -16.19 -4.12
CA LYS A 159 -13.61 -16.04 -4.30
C LYS A 159 -13.95 -14.80 -5.15
N ALA A 160 -13.32 -13.66 -4.89
CA ALA A 160 -13.55 -12.44 -5.64
C ALA A 160 -13.10 -12.57 -7.12
N LEU A 161 -12.01 -13.29 -7.39
CA LEU A 161 -11.58 -13.60 -8.75
C LEU A 161 -12.55 -14.57 -9.44
N GLU A 162 -13.06 -15.59 -8.74
CA GLU A 162 -14.09 -16.50 -9.28
C GLU A 162 -15.39 -15.75 -9.64
N GLU A 163 -15.81 -14.81 -8.80
CA GLU A 163 -16.99 -13.97 -9.03
C GLU A 163 -16.74 -12.99 -10.19
N ALA A 164 -15.60 -12.29 -10.19
CA ALA A 164 -15.22 -11.35 -11.24
C ALA A 164 -15.05 -12.03 -12.61
N ALA A 165 -14.62 -13.29 -12.64
CA ALA A 165 -14.52 -14.08 -13.86
C ALA A 165 -15.90 -14.31 -14.51
N LYS A 166 -16.98 -14.31 -13.72
CA LYS A 166 -18.35 -14.63 -14.16
C LYS A 166 -19.24 -13.39 -14.33
N ASP A 167 -18.86 -12.25 -13.74
CA ASP A 167 -19.64 -11.01 -13.84
C ASP A 167 -19.63 -10.40 -15.26
N ASP A 168 -20.29 -9.25 -15.44
CA ASP A 168 -20.35 -8.56 -16.72
C ASP A 168 -19.21 -7.54 -16.96
N SER A 169 -18.29 -7.37 -16.01
CA SER A 169 -17.15 -6.47 -16.17
C SER A 169 -16.25 -6.91 -17.33
N THR A 170 -15.65 -5.92 -18.00
CA THR A 170 -14.70 -6.11 -19.09
C THR A 170 -13.28 -6.30 -18.56
N ILE A 171 -12.93 -5.63 -17.46
CA ILE A 171 -11.59 -5.66 -16.85
C ILE A 171 -11.74 -5.91 -15.35
N THR A 172 -10.80 -6.68 -14.78
CA THR A 172 -10.64 -6.78 -13.33
C THR A 172 -9.36 -6.10 -12.90
N VAL A 173 -9.44 -5.31 -11.83
CA VAL A 173 -8.33 -4.53 -11.29
C VAL A 173 -8.07 -4.96 -9.85
N ILE A 174 -6.80 -5.14 -9.49
CA ILE A 174 -6.36 -5.38 -8.11
C ILE A 174 -5.47 -4.22 -7.64
N THR A 175 -5.77 -3.65 -6.47
CA THR A 175 -4.99 -2.56 -5.84
C THR A 175 -4.94 -2.73 -4.32
N GLY A 176 -4.04 -2.00 -3.63
CA GLY A 176 -4.06 -1.87 -2.17
C GLY A 176 -4.78 -0.61 -1.68
N SER A 177 -5.34 -0.65 -0.47
CA SER A 177 -5.73 0.54 0.28
C SER A 177 -4.58 1.06 1.14
N GLY A 178 -4.57 2.37 1.41
CA GLY A 178 -3.52 3.02 2.20
C GLY A 178 -2.17 3.08 1.46
N GLU A 179 -1.07 3.04 2.23
CA GLU A 179 0.29 3.29 1.72
C GLU A 179 0.94 2.09 1.01
N TYR A 180 0.46 0.88 1.27
CA TYR A 180 1.04 -0.34 0.71
C TYR A 180 0.14 -0.89 -0.38
N TYR A 181 0.74 -1.48 -1.42
CA TYR A 181 0.01 -2.42 -2.25
C TYR A 181 -0.30 -3.65 -1.41
N CYS A 182 0.73 -4.43 -1.05
CA CYS A 182 0.62 -5.58 -0.18
C CYS A 182 1.99 -6.02 0.33
N SER A 183 2.14 -6.16 1.65
CA SER A 183 3.37 -6.62 2.30
C SER A 183 3.63 -8.13 2.24
N GLY A 184 2.84 -8.86 1.44
CA GLY A 184 3.00 -10.30 1.21
C GLY A 184 2.28 -11.15 2.24
N ASN A 185 2.71 -12.40 2.40
CA ASN A 185 2.11 -13.33 3.34
C ASN A 185 2.18 -12.81 4.79
N ASP A 186 1.06 -12.88 5.53
CA ASP A 186 1.04 -12.52 6.94
C ASP A 186 1.83 -13.57 7.73
N LEU A 187 2.99 -13.20 8.27
CA LEU A 187 3.86 -14.14 8.99
C LEU A 187 3.20 -14.73 10.24
N LYS A 188 2.10 -14.16 10.73
CA LYS A 188 1.29 -14.80 11.78
C LYS A 188 0.68 -16.13 11.36
N ASN A 189 0.52 -16.36 10.06
CA ASN A 189 0.08 -17.65 9.50
C ASN A 189 1.02 -18.82 9.90
N PHE A 190 2.25 -18.53 10.35
CA PHE A 190 3.23 -19.50 10.83
C PHE A 190 3.31 -19.61 12.37
N THR A 191 2.94 -18.56 13.11
CA THR A 191 3.12 -18.55 14.58
C THR A 191 1.93 -19.11 15.35
N ASP A 192 0.75 -19.15 14.73
CA ASP A 192 -0.48 -19.61 15.37
C ASP A 192 -0.68 -21.14 15.23
N VAL A 193 0.41 -21.89 15.00
CA VAL A 193 0.39 -23.33 14.73
C VAL A 193 1.11 -24.08 15.85
N GLN A 194 0.44 -25.07 16.44
CA GLN A 194 1.07 -25.93 17.44
C GLN A 194 2.13 -26.84 16.81
N PRO A 195 3.22 -27.21 17.51
CA PRO A 195 4.26 -28.07 16.95
C PRO A 195 3.73 -29.39 16.37
N SER A 196 2.72 -29.99 17.02
CA SER A 196 2.08 -31.23 16.56
C SER A 196 1.26 -31.08 15.27
N GLU A 197 0.91 -29.85 14.89
CA GLU A 197 0.10 -29.55 13.71
C GLU A 197 0.92 -28.96 12.55
N LEU A 198 2.23 -28.77 12.74
CA LEU A 198 3.10 -28.06 11.80
C LEU A 198 3.09 -28.69 10.40
N GLU A 199 3.19 -30.02 10.30
CA GLU A 199 3.18 -30.72 9.01
C GLU A 199 1.83 -30.55 8.28
N LYS A 200 0.73 -30.66 9.02
CA LYS A 200 -0.62 -30.44 8.46
C LYS A 200 -0.78 -29.00 8.01
N ALA A 201 -0.37 -28.03 8.83
CA ALA A 201 -0.43 -26.61 8.48
C ALA A 201 0.41 -26.27 7.25
N ALA A 202 1.58 -26.90 7.08
CA ALA A 202 2.41 -26.74 5.89
C ALA A 202 1.72 -27.32 4.64
N LYS A 203 1.11 -28.52 4.75
CA LYS A 203 0.33 -29.13 3.66
C LYS A 203 -0.86 -28.27 3.26
N ASP A 204 -1.68 -27.87 4.22
CA ASP A 204 -2.86 -27.03 4.01
C ASP A 204 -2.46 -25.66 3.41
N GLY A 205 -1.36 -25.08 3.90
CA GLY A 205 -0.78 -23.84 3.37
C GLY A 205 -0.33 -23.99 1.91
N ALA A 206 0.28 -25.12 1.55
CA ALA A 206 0.79 -25.36 0.20
C ALA A 206 -0.36 -25.55 -0.79
N VAL A 207 -1.43 -26.24 -0.37
CA VAL A 207 -2.67 -26.36 -1.16
C VAL A 207 -3.30 -24.98 -1.36
N LEU A 208 -3.49 -24.20 -0.29
CA LEU A 208 -4.05 -22.85 -0.38
C LEU A 208 -3.23 -21.95 -1.31
N PHE A 209 -1.91 -22.04 -1.22
CA PHE A 209 -0.99 -21.25 -2.02
C PHE A 209 -1.07 -21.63 -3.51
N LYS A 210 -1.01 -22.92 -3.81
CA LYS A 210 -1.15 -23.46 -5.18
C LYS A 210 -2.48 -23.02 -5.78
N ASP A 211 -3.58 -23.17 -5.04
CA ASP A 211 -4.92 -22.81 -5.51
C ASP A 211 -5.04 -21.30 -5.72
N PHE A 212 -4.46 -20.47 -4.84
CA PHE A 212 -4.42 -19.02 -5.01
C PHE A 212 -3.73 -18.61 -6.31
N VAL A 213 -2.53 -19.14 -6.60
CA VAL A 213 -1.79 -18.82 -7.82
C VAL A 213 -2.53 -19.32 -9.07
N ALA A 214 -3.17 -20.50 -9.00
CA ALA A 214 -3.98 -21.04 -10.09
C ALA A 214 -5.09 -20.07 -10.55
N HIS A 215 -5.72 -19.35 -9.62
CA HIS A 215 -6.73 -18.34 -9.98
C HIS A 215 -6.18 -17.22 -10.88
N PHE A 216 -4.92 -16.81 -10.69
CA PHE A 216 -4.28 -15.81 -11.57
C PHE A 216 -3.87 -16.41 -12.91
N ILE A 217 -3.44 -17.68 -12.94
CA ILE A 217 -3.12 -18.41 -14.18
C ILE A 217 -4.36 -18.53 -15.06
N ASP A 218 -5.50 -18.88 -14.46
CA ASP A 218 -6.74 -19.24 -15.14
C ASP A 218 -7.68 -18.06 -15.43
N PHE A 219 -7.41 -16.88 -14.86
CA PHE A 219 -8.33 -15.75 -14.94
C PHE A 219 -8.63 -15.32 -16.39
N PRO A 220 -9.91 -15.35 -16.83
CA PRO A 220 -10.25 -15.30 -18.27
C PRO A 220 -10.34 -13.88 -18.86
N LYS A 221 -10.46 -12.85 -18.02
CA LYS A 221 -10.59 -11.45 -18.45
C LYS A 221 -9.27 -10.71 -18.27
N PRO A 222 -9.05 -9.57 -18.96
CA PRO A 222 -7.92 -8.69 -18.64
C PRO A 222 -7.84 -8.39 -17.14
N LEU A 223 -6.68 -8.69 -16.54
CA LEU A 223 -6.38 -8.51 -15.13
C LEU A 223 -5.26 -7.49 -15.00
N VAL A 224 -5.55 -6.39 -14.32
CA VAL A 224 -4.65 -5.24 -14.18
C VAL A 224 -4.26 -5.02 -12.73
N ALA A 225 -2.97 -4.91 -12.45
CA ALA A 225 -2.47 -4.50 -11.14
C ALA A 225 -2.28 -2.99 -11.12
N VAL A 226 -2.83 -2.34 -10.10
CA VAL A 226 -2.60 -0.93 -9.80
C VAL A 226 -1.81 -0.87 -8.48
N VAL A 227 -0.49 -0.78 -8.60
CA VAL A 227 0.46 -0.90 -7.49
C VAL A 227 0.72 0.49 -6.89
N ASN A 228 -0.09 0.84 -5.89
CA ASN A 228 -0.08 2.15 -5.22
C ASN A 228 1.10 2.40 -4.28
N GLY A 229 1.90 1.38 -3.95
CA GLY A 229 2.98 1.49 -2.99
C GLY A 229 3.77 0.19 -2.86
N PRO A 230 4.51 -0.03 -1.76
CA PRO A 230 5.36 -1.21 -1.64
C PRO A 230 4.58 -2.54 -1.78
N ALA A 231 5.15 -3.43 -2.57
CA ALA A 231 4.72 -4.81 -2.82
C ALA A 231 5.84 -5.78 -2.39
N ILE A 232 5.48 -6.85 -1.69
CA ILE A 232 6.46 -7.80 -1.11
C ILE A 232 6.00 -9.26 -1.28
N GLY A 233 6.92 -10.15 -1.63
CA GLY A 233 6.71 -11.60 -1.73
C GLY A 233 5.66 -11.96 -2.78
N ILE A 234 4.68 -12.76 -2.38
CA ILE A 234 3.58 -13.24 -3.23
C ILE A 234 2.82 -12.13 -3.99
N SER A 235 2.73 -10.93 -3.44
CA SER A 235 2.07 -9.81 -4.13
C SER A 235 2.91 -9.23 -5.27
N VAL A 236 4.20 -9.57 -5.32
CA VAL A 236 5.13 -9.22 -6.39
C VAL A 236 5.23 -10.35 -7.41
N THR A 237 5.32 -11.61 -6.95
CA THR A 237 5.45 -12.76 -7.86
C THR A 237 4.22 -12.95 -8.73
N THR A 238 3.02 -12.76 -8.17
CA THR A 238 1.78 -12.82 -8.95
C THR A 238 1.67 -11.72 -10.00
N LEU A 239 2.41 -10.61 -9.92
CA LEU A 239 2.38 -9.54 -10.94
C LEU A 239 2.78 -10.04 -12.33
N ALA A 240 3.64 -11.06 -12.41
CA ALA A 240 4.01 -11.69 -13.67
C ALA A 240 2.86 -12.48 -14.33
N LEU A 241 1.76 -12.71 -13.61
CA LEU A 241 0.53 -13.35 -14.08
C LEU A 241 -0.57 -12.34 -14.41
N PHE A 242 -0.32 -11.03 -14.23
CA PHE A 242 -1.21 -9.97 -14.70
C PHE A 242 -0.95 -9.67 -16.18
N ASP A 243 -1.93 -9.07 -16.84
CA ASP A 243 -1.77 -8.65 -18.24
C ASP A 243 -1.16 -7.23 -18.32
N ILE A 244 -1.44 -6.39 -17.32
CA ILE A 244 -0.88 -5.02 -17.20
C ILE A 244 -0.56 -4.73 -15.73
N VAL A 245 0.57 -4.08 -15.49
CA VAL A 245 0.99 -3.61 -14.16
C VAL A 245 1.32 -2.13 -14.23
N TYR A 246 0.52 -1.29 -13.58
CA TYR A 246 0.80 0.13 -13.43
C TYR A 246 1.25 0.42 -12.00
N ALA A 247 2.31 1.20 -11.85
CA ALA A 247 2.89 1.49 -10.54
C ALA A 247 2.99 3.00 -10.27
N SER A 248 2.79 3.38 -9.02
CA SER A 248 3.23 4.68 -8.52
C SER A 248 4.75 4.72 -8.42
N ASP A 249 5.38 5.89 -8.60
CA ASP A 249 6.84 6.06 -8.47
C ASP A 249 7.36 5.83 -7.05
N VAL A 250 6.48 5.86 -6.04
CA VAL A 250 6.80 5.48 -4.65
C VAL A 250 6.74 3.97 -4.40
N ALA A 251 6.28 3.16 -5.37
CA ALA A 251 6.21 1.72 -5.22
C ALA A 251 7.61 1.07 -5.22
N THR A 252 7.72 -0.03 -4.48
CA THR A 252 8.92 -0.88 -4.47
C THR A 252 8.52 -2.35 -4.54
N PHE A 253 9.37 -3.18 -5.11
CA PHE A 253 9.10 -4.59 -5.37
C PHE A 253 10.18 -5.44 -4.74
N HIS A 254 9.82 -6.35 -3.84
CA HIS A 254 10.79 -7.10 -3.06
C HIS A 254 10.35 -8.54 -2.81
N THR A 255 11.21 -9.52 -3.08
CA THR A 255 10.94 -10.94 -2.83
C THR A 255 11.99 -11.52 -1.87
N PRO A 256 11.89 -11.27 -0.56
CA PRO A 256 12.91 -11.66 0.43
C PRO A 256 12.90 -13.17 0.79
N PHE A 257 12.83 -14.05 -0.21
CA PHE A 257 12.65 -15.49 0.01
C PHE A 257 13.80 -16.10 0.79
N SER A 258 15.04 -15.90 0.34
CA SER A 258 16.22 -16.50 0.98
C SER A 258 16.45 -15.93 2.38
N GLN A 259 16.09 -14.66 2.63
CA GLN A 259 16.14 -14.07 3.97
C GLN A 259 15.17 -14.77 4.95
N LEU A 260 14.07 -15.33 4.44
CA LEU A 260 13.08 -16.06 5.23
C LEU A 260 13.27 -17.58 5.19
N GLY A 261 14.36 -18.09 4.62
CA GLY A 261 14.58 -19.54 4.46
C GLY A 261 13.59 -20.22 3.50
N GLN A 262 12.97 -19.43 2.62
CA GLN A 262 11.97 -19.85 1.64
C GLN A 262 12.55 -19.86 0.22
N ILE A 263 11.74 -20.25 -0.75
CA ILE A 263 12.09 -20.34 -2.17
C ILE A 263 11.12 -19.51 -3.02
N PRO A 264 11.47 -19.22 -4.29
CA PRO A 264 10.58 -18.54 -5.23
C PRO A 264 9.25 -19.27 -5.42
N GLU A 265 8.18 -18.49 -5.56
CA GLU A 265 6.82 -18.98 -5.72
C GLU A 265 6.03 -18.15 -6.75
N GLY A 266 4.74 -18.43 -6.97
CA GLY A 266 3.90 -17.62 -7.86
C GLY A 266 4.30 -17.69 -9.32
N CYS A 267 4.89 -18.82 -9.73
CA CYS A 267 5.56 -19.06 -11.00
C CYS A 267 6.80 -18.18 -11.25
N SER A 268 7.29 -17.45 -10.25
CA SER A 268 8.41 -16.51 -10.42
C SER A 268 9.73 -17.19 -10.77
N SER A 269 9.93 -18.46 -10.37
CA SER A 269 11.13 -19.23 -10.76
C SER A 269 11.27 -19.40 -12.28
N TYR A 270 10.16 -19.30 -13.01
CA TYR A 270 10.11 -19.38 -14.46
C TYR A 270 9.86 -18.03 -15.13
N LEU A 271 8.89 -17.28 -14.63
CA LEU A 271 8.44 -16.04 -15.26
C LEU A 271 9.44 -14.91 -15.09
N PHE A 272 10.08 -14.76 -13.92
CA PHE A 272 11.01 -13.63 -13.73
C PHE A 272 12.21 -13.75 -14.67
N PRO A 273 12.91 -14.90 -14.80
CA PRO A 273 13.97 -15.04 -15.80
C PRO A 273 13.52 -14.73 -17.23
N LYS A 274 12.28 -15.06 -17.61
CA LYS A 274 11.72 -14.74 -18.95
C LYS A 274 11.42 -13.25 -19.13
N ILE A 275 10.98 -12.57 -18.07
CA ILE A 275 10.61 -11.14 -18.10
C ILE A 275 11.85 -10.24 -18.03
N MET A 276 12.74 -10.47 -17.07
CA MET A 276 13.84 -9.56 -16.75
C MET A 276 15.23 -10.11 -17.07
N GLY A 277 15.33 -11.33 -17.58
CA GLY A 277 16.60 -12.05 -17.77
C GLY A 277 17.13 -12.68 -16.47
N ALA A 278 17.90 -13.76 -16.61
CA ALA A 278 18.32 -14.60 -15.48
C ALA A 278 19.13 -13.86 -14.41
N ALA A 279 20.04 -12.95 -14.79
CA ALA A 279 20.89 -12.26 -13.83
C ALA A 279 20.09 -11.35 -12.89
N LYS A 280 19.21 -10.51 -13.44
CA LYS A 280 18.33 -9.61 -12.68
C LYS A 280 17.32 -10.40 -11.85
N ALA A 281 16.76 -11.46 -12.42
CA ALA A 281 15.86 -12.36 -11.70
C ALA A 281 16.58 -12.99 -10.49
N ASN A 282 17.83 -13.45 -10.64
CA ASN A 282 18.59 -14.04 -9.55
C ASN A 282 18.95 -13.02 -8.45
N GLU A 283 19.29 -11.77 -8.79
CA GLU A 283 19.46 -10.71 -7.79
C GLU A 283 18.21 -10.53 -6.92
N MET A 284 17.03 -10.57 -7.53
CA MET A 284 15.76 -10.40 -6.84
C MET A 284 15.34 -11.66 -6.06
N LEU A 285 15.43 -12.84 -6.68
CA LEU A 285 14.91 -14.10 -6.15
C LEU A 285 15.86 -14.80 -5.16
N LEU A 286 17.17 -14.75 -5.40
CA LEU A 286 18.18 -15.43 -4.59
C LEU A 286 18.84 -14.47 -3.59
N PHE A 287 19.03 -13.22 -3.99
CA PHE A 287 19.77 -12.23 -3.20
C PHE A 287 18.89 -11.12 -2.62
N ASN A 288 17.56 -11.26 -2.73
CA ASN A 288 16.56 -10.38 -2.11
C ASN A 288 16.73 -8.90 -2.51
N LYS A 289 17.17 -8.62 -3.74
CA LYS A 289 17.24 -7.24 -4.21
C LYS A 289 15.84 -6.63 -4.23
N LYS A 290 15.68 -5.50 -3.55
CA LYS A 290 14.50 -4.65 -3.66
C LYS A 290 14.65 -3.74 -4.87
N LEU A 291 13.65 -3.73 -5.75
CA LEU A 291 13.58 -2.84 -6.91
C LEU A 291 12.72 -1.61 -6.60
N THR A 292 13.10 -0.48 -7.17
CA THR A 292 12.23 0.69 -7.33
C THR A 292 11.20 0.45 -8.43
N ALA A 293 10.17 1.30 -8.52
CA ALA A 293 9.20 1.26 -9.61
C ALA A 293 9.86 1.43 -10.99
N ALA A 294 10.83 2.36 -11.10
CA ALA A 294 11.58 2.57 -12.33
C ALA A 294 12.38 1.32 -12.74
N GLU A 295 13.13 0.71 -11.83
CA GLU A 295 13.86 -0.54 -12.13
C GLU A 295 12.92 -1.68 -12.51
N ALA A 296 11.80 -1.85 -11.80
CA ALA A 296 10.82 -2.89 -12.12
C ALA A 296 10.20 -2.69 -13.51
N CYS A 297 10.03 -1.43 -13.95
CA CYS A 297 9.58 -1.07 -15.29
C CYS A 297 10.66 -1.38 -16.34
N ASP A 298 11.90 -0.94 -16.11
CA ASP A 298 13.04 -1.22 -16.98
C ASP A 298 13.33 -2.72 -17.13
N TYR A 299 12.91 -3.50 -16.13
CA TYR A 299 13.10 -4.95 -16.08
C TYR A 299 11.90 -5.70 -16.66
N GLY A 300 10.83 -5.00 -17.07
CA GLY A 300 9.65 -5.57 -17.73
C GLY A 300 8.57 -6.12 -16.79
N LEU A 301 8.73 -6.02 -15.47
CA LEU A 301 7.71 -6.44 -14.50
C LEU A 301 6.56 -5.42 -14.39
N VAL A 302 6.87 -4.14 -14.58
CA VAL A 302 5.90 -3.03 -14.58
C VAL A 302 5.75 -2.50 -16.01
N THR A 303 4.51 -2.27 -16.44
CA THR A 303 4.19 -1.73 -17.76
C THR A 303 4.52 -0.25 -17.87
N GLU A 304 4.15 0.54 -16.86
CA GLU A 304 4.40 1.99 -16.81
C GLU A 304 4.39 2.49 -15.36
N VAL A 305 5.20 3.51 -15.09
CA VAL A 305 5.32 4.17 -13.79
C VAL A 305 4.78 5.59 -13.90
N PHE A 306 4.01 6.03 -12.91
CA PHE A 306 3.44 7.37 -12.85
C PHE A 306 3.87 8.09 -11.56
N PRO A 307 4.05 9.42 -11.59
CA PRO A 307 4.22 10.19 -10.37
C PRO A 307 3.03 10.02 -9.43
N ASP A 308 3.27 9.72 -8.15
CA ASP A 308 2.24 9.39 -7.16
C ASP A 308 1.09 10.41 -7.12
N ARG A 309 1.43 11.70 -7.19
CA ARG A 309 0.46 12.83 -7.19
C ARG A 309 -0.61 12.79 -8.29
N ILE A 310 -0.35 12.10 -9.41
CA ILE A 310 -1.29 11.95 -10.52
C ILE A 310 -1.65 10.49 -10.83
N PHE A 311 -1.02 9.53 -10.14
CA PHE A 311 -1.11 8.10 -10.42
C PHE A 311 -2.56 7.61 -10.51
N GLN A 312 -3.38 7.89 -9.49
CA GLN A 312 -4.78 7.45 -9.49
C GLN A 312 -5.55 8.03 -10.68
N LYS A 313 -5.43 9.34 -10.92
CA LYS A 313 -6.18 10.01 -11.98
C LYS A 313 -5.83 9.44 -13.37
N GLU A 314 -4.54 9.35 -13.69
CA GLU A 314 -4.06 8.92 -15.01
C GLU A 314 -4.41 7.44 -15.26
N VAL A 315 -4.15 6.57 -14.29
CA VAL A 315 -4.41 5.13 -14.42
C VAL A 315 -5.91 4.86 -14.59
N TRP A 316 -6.76 5.44 -13.74
CA TRP A 316 -8.21 5.20 -13.83
C TRP A 316 -8.83 5.78 -15.10
N ALA A 317 -8.33 6.91 -15.61
CA ALA A 317 -8.77 7.44 -16.91
C ALA A 317 -8.48 6.44 -18.04
N ARG A 318 -7.28 5.84 -18.04
CA ARG A 318 -6.87 4.85 -19.03
C ARG A 318 -7.66 3.54 -18.92
N LEU A 319 -7.86 3.03 -17.71
CA LEU A 319 -8.64 1.82 -17.47
C LEU A 319 -10.10 1.98 -17.91
N LYS A 320 -10.71 3.15 -17.67
CA LYS A 320 -12.06 3.45 -18.18
C LYS A 320 -12.12 3.41 -19.71
N ALA A 321 -11.10 3.94 -20.39
CA ALA A 321 -11.02 3.84 -21.85
C ALA A 321 -10.90 2.38 -22.31
N TYR A 322 -10.04 1.57 -21.67
CA TYR A 322 -9.89 0.16 -22.01
C TYR A 322 -11.17 -0.65 -21.74
N ALA A 323 -11.90 -0.36 -20.66
CA ALA A 323 -13.15 -1.02 -20.31
C ALA A 323 -14.31 -0.69 -21.27
N SER A 324 -14.12 0.25 -22.20
CA SER A 324 -15.08 0.56 -23.27
C SER A 324 -14.86 -0.25 -24.55
N LEU A 325 -13.74 -0.98 -24.64
CA LEU A 325 -13.43 -1.85 -25.79
C LEU A 325 -14.33 -3.09 -25.81
N PRO A 326 -14.48 -3.77 -26.97
CA PRO A 326 -15.32 -4.97 -27.09
C PRO A 326 -14.86 -6.11 -26.16
N LYS A 327 -15.64 -6.40 -25.10
CA LYS A 327 -15.27 -7.34 -24.03
C LYS A 327 -14.85 -8.73 -24.51
N ASN A 328 -15.57 -9.30 -25.48
CA ASN A 328 -15.27 -10.62 -26.03
C ASN A 328 -13.95 -10.62 -26.81
N SER A 329 -13.64 -9.53 -27.53
CA SER A 329 -12.38 -9.41 -28.26
C SER A 329 -11.20 -9.41 -27.29
N LEU A 330 -11.29 -8.66 -26.18
CA LEU A 330 -10.26 -8.62 -25.15
C LEU A 330 -10.05 -9.98 -24.48
N ALA A 331 -11.13 -10.65 -24.07
CA ALA A 331 -11.06 -11.95 -23.42
C ALA A 331 -10.46 -13.04 -24.34
N ILE A 332 -10.92 -13.11 -25.59
CA ILE A 332 -10.39 -14.08 -26.57
C ILE A 332 -8.93 -13.77 -26.91
N SER A 333 -8.56 -12.50 -27.07
CA SER A 333 -7.18 -12.10 -27.32
C SER A 333 -6.26 -12.53 -26.18
N LYS A 334 -6.67 -12.30 -24.92
CA LYS A 334 -5.95 -12.78 -23.74
C LYS A 334 -5.81 -14.30 -23.74
N GLN A 335 -6.89 -15.02 -24.05
CA GLN A 335 -6.88 -16.48 -24.11
C GLN A 335 -5.81 -16.98 -25.09
N LEU A 336 -5.80 -16.48 -26.33
CA LEU A 336 -4.82 -16.85 -27.35
C LEU A 336 -3.38 -16.56 -26.93
N VAL A 337 -3.15 -15.44 -26.22
CA VAL A 337 -1.81 -15.09 -25.70
C VAL A 337 -1.37 -16.05 -24.59
N ARG A 338 -2.29 -16.50 -23.74
CA ARG A 338 -1.94 -17.22 -22.50
C ARG A 338 -2.06 -18.74 -22.58
N GLU A 339 -2.88 -19.27 -23.49
CA GLU A 339 -3.16 -20.71 -23.57
C GLU A 339 -1.90 -21.54 -23.82
N VAL A 340 -0.94 -21.00 -24.57
CA VAL A 340 0.32 -21.67 -24.94
C VAL A 340 1.24 -21.97 -23.76
N GLU A 341 1.14 -21.22 -22.66
CA GLU A 341 1.98 -21.39 -21.45
C GLU A 341 1.18 -21.94 -20.26
N LYS A 342 -0.14 -22.09 -20.39
CA LYS A 342 -1.06 -22.34 -19.28
C LYS A 342 -0.75 -23.63 -18.51
N GLU A 343 -0.62 -24.74 -19.23
CA GLU A 343 -0.27 -26.04 -18.62
C GLU A 343 1.10 -26.00 -17.94
N LYS A 344 2.08 -25.34 -18.59
CA LYS A 344 3.43 -25.20 -18.06
C LYS A 344 3.43 -24.41 -16.74
N LEU A 345 2.68 -23.31 -16.67
CA LEU A 345 2.55 -22.51 -15.46
C LEU A 345 1.91 -23.28 -14.30
N HIS A 346 0.86 -24.06 -14.57
CA HIS A 346 0.27 -24.95 -13.55
C HIS A 346 1.29 -25.97 -13.03
N ALA A 347 2.07 -26.60 -13.91
CA ALA A 347 3.12 -27.53 -13.50
C ALA A 347 4.21 -26.86 -12.64
N ILE A 348 4.61 -25.64 -12.98
CA ILE A 348 5.58 -24.85 -12.20
C ILE A 348 5.00 -24.49 -10.83
N ASN A 349 3.78 -23.97 -10.78
CA ASN A 349 3.08 -23.62 -9.54
C ASN A 349 2.98 -24.82 -8.60
N ASN A 350 2.59 -25.99 -9.12
CA ASN A 350 2.53 -27.23 -8.36
C ASN A 350 3.90 -27.58 -7.76
N ARG A 351 4.96 -27.50 -8.59
CA ARG A 351 6.31 -27.80 -8.14
C ARG A 351 6.81 -26.82 -7.08
N GLU A 352 6.59 -25.53 -7.27
CA GLU A 352 6.95 -24.51 -6.28
C GLU A 352 6.22 -24.73 -4.96
N ALA A 353 4.92 -25.01 -4.97
CA ALA A 353 4.14 -25.29 -3.77
C ALA A 353 4.64 -26.54 -3.00
N GLU A 354 4.97 -27.62 -3.71
CA GLU A 354 5.55 -28.83 -3.10
C GLU A 354 6.88 -28.55 -2.39
N VAL A 355 7.79 -27.80 -3.04
CA VAL A 355 9.09 -27.48 -2.45
C VAL A 355 8.92 -26.47 -1.32
N LEU A 356 8.02 -25.49 -1.45
CA LEU A 356 7.74 -24.50 -0.41
C LEU A 356 7.20 -25.17 0.86
N MET A 357 6.35 -26.18 0.73
CA MET A 357 5.89 -27.01 1.86
C MET A 357 7.07 -27.60 2.63
N GLN A 358 8.05 -28.19 1.92
CA GLN A 358 9.25 -28.76 2.56
C GLN A 358 10.08 -27.67 3.24
N ARG A 359 10.18 -26.49 2.63
CA ARG A 359 10.91 -25.35 3.18
C ARG A 359 10.29 -24.80 4.46
N TRP A 360 8.97 -24.74 4.58
CA TRP A 360 8.31 -24.31 5.81
C TRP A 360 8.56 -25.22 7.00
N LEU A 361 8.94 -26.48 6.76
CA LEU A 361 9.32 -27.45 7.78
C LEU A 361 10.82 -27.45 8.11
N SER A 362 11.62 -26.64 7.41
CA SER A 362 13.07 -26.58 7.61
C SER A 362 13.46 -25.68 8.78
N ASP A 363 14.56 -26.05 9.45
CA ASP A 363 15.15 -25.25 10.53
C ASP A 363 15.48 -23.82 10.09
N GLU A 364 15.97 -23.64 8.85
CA GLU A 364 16.30 -22.32 8.30
C GLU A 364 15.07 -21.40 8.26
N CYS A 365 13.93 -21.91 7.77
CA CYS A 365 12.69 -21.14 7.70
C CYS A 365 12.12 -20.86 9.09
N LEU A 366 12.06 -21.87 9.96
CA LEU A 366 11.54 -21.73 11.33
C LEU A 366 12.36 -20.71 12.13
N ASN A 367 13.70 -20.78 12.03
CA ASN A 367 14.61 -19.84 12.71
C ASN A 367 14.50 -18.42 12.15
N ALA A 368 14.36 -18.27 10.82
CA ALA A 368 14.20 -16.96 10.19
C ALA A 368 12.90 -16.28 10.60
N ILE A 369 11.79 -17.02 10.63
CA ILE A 369 10.48 -16.52 11.09
C ILE A 369 10.56 -16.13 12.57
N ALA A 370 11.12 -16.98 13.44
CA ALA A 370 11.31 -16.65 14.85
C ALA A 370 12.13 -15.36 15.04
N SER A 371 13.22 -15.22 14.29
CA SER A 371 14.08 -14.03 14.31
C SER A 371 13.36 -12.75 13.86
N PHE A 372 12.45 -12.86 12.89
CA PHE A 372 11.65 -11.72 12.43
C PHE A 372 10.77 -11.16 13.56
N PHE A 373 10.07 -12.01 14.30
CA PHE A 373 9.23 -11.58 15.42
C PHE A 373 10.03 -11.02 16.60
N GLN A 374 11.21 -11.59 16.89
CA GLN A 374 12.11 -11.06 17.92
C GLN A 374 12.67 -9.67 17.58
N LYS A 375 12.94 -9.39 16.30
CA LYS A 375 13.36 -8.05 15.86
C LYS A 375 12.21 -7.05 15.97
N LYS A 376 10.99 -7.47 15.64
CA LYS A 376 9.80 -6.62 15.70
C LYS A 376 9.40 -6.25 17.13
N SER A 377 9.63 -7.12 18.12
CA SER A 377 9.33 -6.79 19.53
C SER A 377 10.32 -5.82 20.17
N LYS A 378 11.47 -5.57 19.52
CA LYS A 378 12.51 -4.62 19.97
C LYS A 378 12.35 -3.21 19.38
N LEU A 379 11.45 -3.04 18.42
CA LEU A 379 11.05 -1.77 17.81
C LEU A 379 9.73 -1.32 18.44
#